data_AF-U1X7F8-F1
#
_entry.id   AF-U1X7F8-F1
#
_cell.length_a   1.000
_cell.length_b   1.000
_cell.length_c   1.000
_cell.angle_alpha   90.00
_cell.angle_beta   90.00
_cell.angle_gamma   90.00
#
_symmetry.space_group_name_H-M   'P 1'
#
loop_
_entity.id
_entity.type
_entity.pdbx_description
1 polymer ?
#
loop_
_entity_poly.entity_id
_entity_poly.type
_entity_poly.pdbx_seq_one_letter_code
_entity_poly.pdbx_strand_id
1 'polypeptide(L)' 'MNIKRQTCSLCNGEGRTGGHECPSCGGKGYIDVIDYEKQIDPFWDKLKLSDEPEF' A
#
# COMPACT_ATOMS: atom_id res chain seq x y z
N MET A 1 3.52 6.31 -13.63
CA MET A 1 3.76 5.46 -12.45
C MET A 1 3.93 6.39 -11.27
N ASN A 2 2.94 6.48 -10.39
CA ASN A 2 3.03 7.33 -9.21
C ASN A 2 3.61 6.50 -8.06
N ILE A 3 4.70 6.99 -7.47
CA ILE A 3 5.29 6.37 -6.28
C ILE A 3 4.69 7.09 -5.08
N LYS A 4 3.95 6.35 -4.25
CA LYS A 4 3.44 6.85 -2.97
C LYS A 4 4.29 6.31 -1.84
N ARG A 5 4.45 7.10 -0.79
CA ARG A 5 5.10 6.65 0.44
C ARG A 5 4.02 6.15 1.39
N GLN A 6 4.16 4.90 1.80
CA GLN A 6 3.31 4.28 2.82
C GLN A 6 4.14 4.09 4.10
N THR A 7 3.54 4.36 5.25
CA THR A 7 4.15 4.07 6.55
C THR A 7 4.53 2.61 6.64
N CYS A 8 5.77 2.33 7.05
CA CYS A 8 6.25 0.96 7.22
C CYS A 8 5.46 0.29 8.36
N SER A 9 4.65 -0.72 8.03
CA SER A 9 3.81 -1.42 9.01
C SER A 9 4.62 -2.22 10.05
N LEU A 10 5.87 -2.58 9.75
CA LEU A 10 6.71 -3.34 10.68
C LEU A 10 7.18 -2.49 11.87
N CYS A 11 7.62 -1.26 11.59
CA CYS A 11 8.07 -0.32 12.63
C CYS A 11 7.07 0.79 12.91
N ASN A 12 5.88 0.75 12.29
CA ASN A 12 4.83 1.76 12.40
C ASN A 12 5.32 3.20 12.20
N GLY A 13 6.31 3.40 11.32
CA GLY A 13 6.89 4.73 11.06
C GLY A 13 8.11 5.09 11.91
N GLU A 14 8.48 4.29 12.91
CA GLU A 14 9.59 4.62 13.81
C GLU A 14 10.98 4.47 13.16
N GLY A 15 11.08 3.76 12.04
CA GLY A 15 12.37 3.49 11.37
C GLY A 15 13.26 2.48 12.10
N ARG A 16 12.88 2.04 13.30
CA ARG A 16 13.64 1.08 14.13
C ARG A 16 12.73 0.02 14.71
N THR A 17 13.30 -1.13 15.02
CA THR A 17 12.63 -2.22 15.75
C THR A 17 13.60 -2.79 16.76
N GLY A 18 13.21 -2.83 18.04
CA GLY A 18 14.04 -3.41 19.10
C GLY A 18 15.42 -2.73 19.28
N GLY A 19 15.54 -1.44 18.97
CA GLY A 19 16.79 -0.68 19.09
C GLY A 19 17.71 -0.74 17.87
N HIS A 20 17.37 -1.51 16.85
CA HIS A 20 18.10 -1.61 15.58
C HIS A 20 17.30 -0.98 14.44
N GLU A 21 17.97 -0.64 13.33
CA GLU A 21 17.29 -0.17 12.13
C GLU A 21 16.25 -1.19 11.65
N CYS A 22 15.07 -0.72 11.26
CA CYS A 22 14.00 -1.59 10.81
C CYS A 22 14.39 -2.24 9.49
N PRO A 23 14.47 -3.59 9.39
CA PRO A 23 14.96 -4.27 8.19
C PRO A 23 14.01 -4.12 7.00
N SER A 24 12.72 -3.87 7.26
CA SER A 24 11.72 -3.73 6.19
C SER A 24 11.79 -2.40 5.45
N CYS A 25 12.22 -1.32 6.12
CA CYS A 25 12.32 0.01 5.49
C CYS A 25 13.75 0.55 5.48
N GLY A 26 14.72 -0.17 6.04
CA GLY A 26 16.12 0.23 6.15
C GLY A 26 16.30 1.56 6.88
N GLY A 27 15.64 1.73 8.03
CA GLY A 27 15.76 2.96 8.82
C GLY A 27 14.79 4.10 8.44
N LYS A 28 14.14 4.02 7.29
CA LYS A 28 13.38 5.17 6.72
C LYS A 28 12.04 5.46 7.39
N GLY A 29 11.40 4.44 7.98
CA GLY A 29 10.04 4.54 8.53
C GLY A 29 8.92 4.47 7.49
N TYR A 30 9.23 4.51 6.21
CA TYR A 30 8.27 4.37 5.11
C TYR A 30 8.82 3.48 4.00
N ILE A 31 7.91 2.96 3.18
CA ILE A 31 8.22 2.22 1.96
C ILE A 31 7.59 2.94 0.76
N ASP A 32 8.31 2.94 -0.35
CA ASP A 32 7.83 3.45 -1.62
C ASP A 32 6.98 2.36 -2.28
N VAL A 33 5.68 2.59 -2.37
CA VAL A 33 4.74 1.71 -3.06
C VAL A 33 4.38 2.33 -4.39
N ILE A 34 4.35 1.50 -5.43
CA ILE A 34 3.79 1.92 -6.70
C ILE A 34 2.28 2.03 -6.53
N ASP A 35 1.79 3.24 -6.60
CA ASP A 35 0.36 3.48 -6.73
C ASP A 35 0.01 3.18 -8.18
N TYR A 36 -0.52 1.97 -8.40
CA TYR A 36 -1.33 1.68 -9.57
C TYR A 36 -2.62 2.46 -9.42
N GLU A 37 -2.51 3.78 -9.54
CA GLU A 37 -3.61 4.70 -9.55
C GLU A 37 -4.54 4.19 -10.62
N LYS A 38 -5.67 3.66 -10.15
CA LYS A 38 -6.73 3.08 -10.95
C LYS A 38 -7.15 4.12 -12.00
N GLN A 39 -6.52 4.10 -13.17
CA GLN A 39 -7.25 4.19 -14.43
C GLN A 39 -8.10 2.92 -14.50
N ILE A 40 -9.10 2.84 -13.63
CA ILE A 40 -10.30 2.10 -13.95
C ILE A 40 -10.85 2.91 -15.11
N ASP A 41 -10.59 2.44 -16.32
CA ASP A 41 -11.33 2.89 -17.49
C ASP A 41 -12.81 2.94 -17.07
N PRO A 42 -13.54 4.03 -17.34
CA PRO A 42 -14.94 4.18 -16.96
C PRO A 42 -15.85 3.08 -17.52
N PHE A 43 -15.31 2.18 -18.34
CA PHE A 43 -15.95 0.94 -18.76
C PHE A 43 -16.14 -0.08 -17.62
N TRP A 44 -15.21 -0.21 -16.66
CA TRP A 44 -15.27 -1.25 -15.62
C TRP A 44 -16.00 -0.82 -14.34
N ASP A 45 -16.30 0.46 -14.16
CA ASP A 45 -17.13 0.99 -13.06
C ASP A 45 -18.58 0.47 -13.12
N LYS A 46 -19.04 0.05 -14.30
CA LYS A 46 -20.36 -0.58 -14.51
C LYS A 46 -20.44 -2.06 -14.11
N LEU A 47 -19.33 -2.72 -13.76
CA LEU A 47 -19.29 -4.17 -13.51
C LEU A 47 -19.00 -4.54 -12.04
N LYS A 48 -19.29 -3.64 -11.10
CA LYS A 48 -19.09 -3.84 -9.66
C LYS A 48 -20.34 -3.49 -8.84
N LEU A 49 -21.52 -3.77 -9.38
CA LEU A 49 -22.76 -3.75 -8.58
C LEU A 49 -23.81 -4.73 -9.10
N SER A 50 -23.42 -5.98 -9.32
CA SER A 50 -24.26 -7.18 -9.22
C SER A 50 -23.29 -8.35 -9.13
N ASP A 51 -23.60 -9.36 -8.32
CA ASP A 51 -22.74 -10.50 -7.98
C ASP A 51 -21.74 -10.27 -6.82
N GLU A 52 -22.27 -9.90 -5.65
CA GLU A 52 -21.78 -10.52 -4.41
C GLU A 52 -22.24 -11.99 -4.43
N PRO A 53 -21.36 -13.00 -4.48
CA PRO A 53 -21.77 -14.36 -4.18
C PRO A 53 -21.89 -14.50 -2.66
N GLU A 54 -23.12 -14.69 -2.17
CA GLU A 54 -23.31 -15.27 -0.84
C GLU A 54 -22.73 -16.69 -0.84
N PHE A 55 -21.75 -16.94 0.03
CA PHE A 55 -21.42 -18.28 0.49
C PHE A 55 -21.14 -18.28 1.99
#